data_AF-A0A8D2LYV7-F1
#
_entry.id   AF-A0A8D2LYV7-F1
#
_cell.length_a   1.000
_cell.length_b   1.000
_cell.length_c   1.000
_cell.angle_alpha   90.00
_cell.angle_beta   90.00
_cell.angle_gamma   90.00
#
_symmetry.space_group_name_H-M   'P 1'
#
loop_
_entity.id
_entity.type
_entity.pdbx_description
1 polymer ?
#
loop_
_entity_poly.entity_id
_entity_poly.type
_entity_poly.pdbx_seq_one_letter_code
_entity_poly.pdbx_strand_id
1 'polypeptide(L)' 'MAGDQSYVREFTRHSSDVLLNLNELRRRHVLTDVTLRVGGCPLQAHKAVLTACR' A
#
# COMPACT_ATOMS: atom_id res chain seq x y z
N MET A 1 -0.91 38.84 -18.07
CA MET A 1 -1.51 37.61 -17.51
C MET A 1 -0.36 36.76 -16.99
N ALA A 2 -0.10 36.79 -15.69
CA ALA A 2 0.93 35.96 -15.07
C ALA A 2 0.33 34.55 -14.91
N GLY A 3 0.89 33.57 -15.61
CA GLY A 3 0.50 32.17 -15.47
C GLY A 3 0.82 31.66 -14.07
N ASP A 4 -0.13 30.98 -13.45
CA ASP A 4 0.00 30.35 -12.15
C ASP A 4 1.16 29.34 -12.18
N GLN A 5 2.27 29.62 -11.48
CA GLN A 5 3.41 28.72 -11.41
C GLN A 5 3.15 27.65 -10.34
N SER A 6 2.68 26.48 -10.78
CA SER A 6 2.61 25.30 -9.92
C SER A 6 4.00 24.67 -9.74
N TYR A 7 4.38 24.36 -8.49
CA TYR A 7 5.59 23.61 -8.18
C TYR A 7 5.29 22.15 -7.82
N VAL A 8 6.08 21.22 -8.35
CA VAL A 8 5.98 19.78 -8.08
C VAL A 8 7.17 19.32 -7.24
N ARG A 9 6.89 18.57 -6.17
CA ARG A 9 7.92 17.88 -5.37
C ARG A 9 7.76 16.38 -5.52
N GLU A 10 8.80 15.73 -6.00
CA GLU A 10 8.87 14.27 -6.08
C GLU A 10 9.59 13.68 -4.87
N PHE A 11 9.06 12.59 -4.33
CA PHE A 11 9.66 11.84 -3.23
C PHE A 11 10.04 10.44 -3.70
N THR A 12 11.30 10.27 -4.10
CA THR A 12 11.79 9.04 -4.76
C THR A 12 11.75 7.77 -3.89
N ARG A 13 11.68 7.89 -2.57
CA ARG A 13 11.56 6.75 -1.63
C ARG A 13 10.16 6.52 -1.08
N HIS A 14 9.23 7.43 -1.33
CA HIS A 14 7.94 7.43 -0.65
C HIS A 14 7.13 6.15 -0.91
N SER A 15 7.14 5.65 -2.14
CA SER A 15 6.45 4.40 -2.50
C SER A 15 6.98 3.19 -1.72
N SER A 16 8.31 3.09 -1.56
CA SER A 16 8.94 2.02 -0.76
C SER A 16 8.55 2.12 0.71
N ASP A 17 8.56 3.32 1.28
CA ASP A 17 8.18 3.55 2.68
C ASP A 17 6.69 3.20 2.93
N VAL A 18 5.82 3.56 1.98
CA VAL A 18 4.39 3.20 2.02
C VAL A 18 4.21 1.68 1.97
N LEU A 19 4.92 0.99 1.08
CA LEU A 19 4.82 -0.47 0.97
C LEU A 19 5.35 -1.17 2.23
N LEU A 20 6.44 -0.67 2.82
CA LEU A 20 6.98 -1.16 4.09
C LEU A 20 5.94 -1.02 5.20
N ASN A 21 5.28 0.14 5.30
CA ASN A 21 4.25 0.39 6.31
C ASN A 21 3.02 -0.53 6.12
N LEU A 22 2.57 -0.73 4.88
CA LEU A 22 1.48 -1.66 4.57
C LEU A 22 1.85 -3.11 4.95
N ASN A 23 3.11 -3.51 4.79
CA ASN A 23 3.56 -4.82 5.22
C ASN A 23 3.55 -4.96 6.76
N GLU A 24 3.95 -3.92 7.49
CA GLU A 24 3.89 -3.92 8.95
C GLU A 24 2.44 -3.95 9.47
N LEU A 25 1.54 -3.20 8.85
CA LEU A 25 0.10 -3.25 9.14
C LEU A 25 -0.47 -4.66 8.90
N ARG A 26 -0.10 -5.30 7.78
CA ARG A 26 -0.48 -6.67 7.46
C ARG A 26 -0.03 -7.67 8.52
N ARG A 27 1.22 -7.57 9.00
CA ARG A 27 1.80 -8.44 10.04
C ARG A 27 1.08 -8.29 11.39
N ARG A 28 0.57 -7.10 11.69
CA ARG A 28 -0.17 -6.79 12.93
C ARG A 28 -1.67 -7.04 12.80
N HIS A 29 -2.16 -7.44 11.62
CA HIS A 29 -3.58 -7.58 11.33
C HIS A 29 -4.40 -6.29 11.54
N VAL A 30 -3.79 -5.14 11.25
CA VAL A 30 -4.39 -3.81 11.38
C VAL A 30 -4.69 -3.28 9.99
N LEU A 31 -5.89 -2.71 9.79
CA LEU A 31 -6.35 -2.15 8.51
C LEU A 31 -6.36 -3.14 7.33
N THR A 32 -6.27 -4.44 7.61
CA THR A 32 -6.47 -5.51 6.62
C THR A 32 -7.96 -5.73 6.37
N ASP A 33 -8.34 -5.85 5.10
CA ASP A 33 -9.74 -5.91 4.66
C ASP A 33 -10.06 -7.16 3.83
N VAL A 34 -9.11 -8.11 3.75
CA VAL A 34 -9.28 -9.43 3.13
C VAL A 34 -8.47 -10.50 3.85
N THR A 35 -9.04 -11.69 3.93
CA THR A 35 -8.38 -12.91 4.37
C THR A 35 -8.34 -13.92 3.23
N LEU A 36 -7.14 -14.30 2.78
CA LEU A 36 -6.96 -15.40 1.81
C LEU A 36 -6.83 -16.72 2.57
N ARG A 37 -7.45 -17.79 2.07
CA ARG A 37 -7.25 -19.15 2.58
C ARG A 37 -6.36 -19.92 1.62
N VAL A 38 -5.16 -20.29 2.04
CA VAL A 38 -4.20 -21.06 1.24
C VAL A 38 -3.78 -22.28 2.03
N GLY A 39 -4.06 -23.48 1.52
CA GLY A 39 -3.75 -24.74 2.23
C GLY A 39 -4.40 -24.84 3.63
N GLY A 40 -5.55 -24.18 3.83
CA GLY A 40 -6.22 -24.11 5.14
C GLY A 40 -5.71 -23.00 6.07
N CYS A 41 -4.59 -22.35 5.76
CA CYS A 41 -4.04 -21.24 6.54
C CYS A 41 -4.69 -19.90 6.15
N PRO A 42 -5.19 -19.10 7.12
CA PRO A 42 -5.68 -17.75 6.86
C PRO A 42 -4.52 -16.75 6.74
N LEU A 43 -4.53 -15.93 5.70
CA LEU A 43 -3.55 -14.86 5.45
C LEU A 43 -4.28 -13.52 5.36
N GLN A 44 -4.01 -12.61 6.31
CA GLN A 44 -4.53 -11.24 6.25
C GLN A 44 -3.76 -10.41 5.22
N ALA A 45 -4.46 -9.56 4.49
CA ALA A 45 -3.88 -8.69 3.46
C ALA A 45 -4.75 -7.44 3.21
N HIS A 46 -4.30 -6.61 2.27
CA HIS A 46 -5.03 -5.44 1.77
C HIS A 46 -5.49 -5.72 0.34
N LYS A 47 -6.81 -5.65 0.06
CA LYS A 47 -7.38 -5.94 -1.27
C LYS A 47 -6.75 -5.09 -2.37
N ALA A 48 -6.60 -3.80 -2.10
CA ALA A 48 -6.02 -2.86 -3.06
C ALA A 48 -4.59 -3.26 -3.46
N VAL A 49 -3.76 -3.67 -2.49
CA VAL A 49 -2.38 -4.10 -2.74
C VAL A 49 -2.36 -5.38 -3.57
N LEU A 50 -3.14 -6.39 -3.21
CA LEU A 50 -3.20 -7.64 -3.97
C LEU A 50 -3.68 -7.43 -5.40
N THR A 51 -4.63 -6.53 -5.62
CA THR A 51 -5.16 -6.23 -6.97
C THR A 51 -4.14 -5.47 -7.83
N ALA A 52 -3.28 -4.66 -7.20
CA ALA A 52 -2.24 -3.89 -7.89
C ALA A 52 -1.03 -4.75 -8.30
N CYS A 53 -0.72 -5.81 -7.55
CA CYS A 53 0.34 -6.77 -7.85
C CYS A 53 -0.16 -7.83 -8.84
N ARG A 54 0.05 -7.62 -10.15
CA ARG A 54 -0.11 -8.69 -11.17
C ARG A 54 1.07 -9.65 -11.18
#